data_AF-A0A972ZNW6-F1
#
_entry.id   AF-A0A972ZNW6-F1
#
_cell.length_a   1.000
_cell.length_b   1.000
_cell.length_c   1.000
_cell.angle_alpha   90.00
_cell.angle_beta   90.00
_cell.angle_gamma   90.00
#
_symmetry.space_group_name_H-M   'P 1'
#
loop_
_entity.id
_entity.type
_entity.pdbx_description
1 polymer ?
#
loop_
_entity_poly.entity_id
_entity_poly.type
_entity_poly.pdbx_seq_one_letter_code
_entity_poly.pdbx_strand_id
1 'polypeptide(L)'
;MNKKIDLWVLLLIVWLGLVFTIVFSWSVRSQLVGSHRAGFFGELAEKVAALPANAYSLFKERTSDPPLIIKNRWPEIDHFKKNGVLYSGVLKDDGYLLLPAYNNGKGQSTVQLIRIKDQKLLHEWTPDLSEIKRVHKNSDLSNFPINFDVSTPFKASRFRSLHPLLLDDGGILYGSGLFLIKSTVCDSIVVVVKQYKHHSAEMAPDGSVWVPTTIYPTSYDTIISEYRDDAITNVSMDGKILFVKSVSQILEENGYRSLLFGVGTIETDPIHLNDIQPAFYSSKYWKKDDLLISIRNKSTIFLYRPKINKIIWLKTGPWLHQHDVDFIGN
;
A
#
# COMPACT_ATOMS: atom_id res chain seq x y z
N MET A 1 -56.94 -11.68 31.41
CA MET A 1 -56.28 -11.73 32.73
C MET A 1 -55.28 -10.59 32.81
N ASN A 2 -55.58 -9.51 33.54
CA ASN A 2 -54.60 -8.46 33.82
C ASN A 2 -53.66 -8.97 34.91
N LYS A 3 -52.53 -9.56 34.52
CA LYS A 3 -51.45 -9.84 35.48
C LYS A 3 -50.88 -8.50 35.92
N LYS A 4 -51.14 -8.12 37.17
CA LYS A 4 -50.51 -6.96 37.81
C LYS A 4 -49.08 -7.36 38.19
N ILE A 5 -48.11 -6.53 37.84
CA ILE A 5 -46.71 -6.66 38.28
C ILE A 5 -46.54 -5.76 39.49
N ASP A 6 -45.93 -6.28 40.56
CA ASP A 6 -45.65 -5.48 41.73
C ASP A 6 -44.64 -4.37 41.41
N LEU A 7 -44.87 -3.17 41.95
CA LEU A 7 -44.03 -2.01 41.69
C LEU A 7 -42.54 -2.26 42.01
N TRP A 8 -42.25 -3.00 43.09
CA TRP A 8 -40.87 -3.31 43.46
C TRP A 8 -40.17 -4.21 42.42
N VAL A 9 -40.90 -5.12 41.77
CA VAL A 9 -40.37 -5.96 40.69
C VAL A 9 -40.02 -5.09 39.50
N LEU A 10 -40.91 -4.14 39.14
CA LEU A 10 -40.65 -3.18 38.07
C LEU A 10 -39.41 -2.33 38.36
N LEU A 11 -39.30 -1.78 39.58
CA LEU A 11 -38.16 -0.96 39.98
C LEU A 11 -36.85 -1.77 39.99
N LEU A 12 -36.88 -3.02 40.43
CA LEU A 12 -35.72 -3.90 40.39
C LEU A 12 -35.28 -4.19 38.95
N ILE A 13 -36.22 -4.47 38.04
CA ILE A 13 -35.92 -4.69 36.61
C ILE A 13 -35.28 -3.45 36.00
N VAL A 14 -35.83 -2.26 36.27
CA VAL A 14 -35.26 -1.00 35.78
C VAL A 14 -33.84 -0.79 36.33
N TRP A 15 -33.62 -1.03 37.62
CA TRP A 15 -32.30 -0.88 38.23
C TRP A 15 -31.28 -1.87 37.64
N LEU A 16 -31.65 -3.15 37.50
CA LEU A 16 -30.81 -4.15 36.85
C LEU A 16 -30.52 -3.80 35.39
N GLY A 17 -31.49 -3.24 34.67
CA GLY A 17 -31.30 -2.75 33.31
C GLY A 17 -30.31 -1.58 33.22
N LEU A 18 -30.34 -0.65 34.18
CA LEU A 18 -29.38 0.46 34.24
C LEU A 18 -27.97 -0.06 34.54
N VAL A 19 -27.83 -0.94 35.53
CA VAL A 19 -26.53 -1.56 35.86
C VAL A 19 -25.98 -2.34 34.68
N PHE A 20 -26.81 -3.16 34.03
CA PHE A 20 -26.44 -3.90 32.84
C PHE A 20 -25.97 -2.95 31.73
N THR A 21 -26.70 -1.87 31.47
CA THR A 21 -26.33 -0.88 30.44
C THR A 21 -24.96 -0.28 30.71
N ILE A 22 -24.67 0.10 31.97
CA ILE A 22 -23.38 0.67 32.36
C ILE A 22 -22.25 -0.35 32.16
N VAL A 23 -22.42 -1.58 32.63
CA VAL A 23 -21.42 -2.65 32.49
C VAL A 23 -21.20 -3.00 31.02
N PHE A 24 -22.26 -3.08 30.23
CA PHE A 24 -22.20 -3.33 28.79
C PHE A 24 -21.44 -2.20 28.07
N SER A 25 -21.81 -0.93 28.30
CA SER A 25 -21.13 0.21 27.70
C SER A 25 -19.66 0.31 28.09
N TRP A 26 -19.33 0.04 29.36
CA TRP A 26 -17.93 -0.03 29.82
C TRP A 26 -17.18 -1.16 29.11
N SER A 27 -17.80 -2.33 28.94
CA SER A 27 -17.18 -3.49 28.29
C SER A 27 -16.91 -3.24 26.80
N VAL A 28 -17.86 -2.63 26.08
CA VAL A 28 -17.66 -2.18 24.69
C VAL A 28 -16.54 -1.15 24.62
N ARG A 29 -16.57 -0.12 25.47
CA ARG A 29 -15.54 0.92 25.49
C ARG A 29 -14.16 0.35 25.79
N SER A 30 -14.06 -0.60 26.72
CA SER A 30 -12.83 -1.29 27.11
C SER A 30 -12.14 -1.96 25.93
N GLN A 31 -12.91 -2.54 25.00
CA GLN A 31 -12.40 -3.08 23.73
C GLN A 31 -12.01 -1.97 22.75
N LEU A 32 -12.88 -0.97 22.54
CA LEU A 32 -12.63 0.11 21.57
C LEU A 32 -11.40 0.97 21.90
N VAL A 33 -11.04 1.11 23.17
CA VAL A 33 -9.84 1.85 23.61
C VAL A 33 -8.60 0.94 23.76
N GLY A 34 -8.69 -0.34 23.38
CA GLY A 34 -7.56 -1.28 23.40
C GLY A 34 -7.13 -1.74 24.79
N SER A 35 -7.95 -1.55 25.83
CA SER A 35 -7.59 -1.97 27.20
C SER A 35 -7.88 -3.45 27.48
N HIS A 36 -8.80 -4.05 26.72
CA HIS A 36 -9.21 -5.46 26.77
C HIS A 36 -9.60 -5.99 28.17
N ARG A 37 -9.87 -5.10 29.15
CA ARG A 37 -10.13 -5.47 30.55
C ARG A 37 -11.40 -6.28 30.77
N ALA A 38 -12.34 -6.22 29.81
CA ALA A 38 -13.58 -6.99 29.86
C ALA A 38 -13.45 -8.41 29.27
N GLY A 39 -12.27 -8.76 28.74
CA GLY A 39 -11.98 -10.07 28.16
C GLY A 39 -13.02 -10.53 27.15
N PHE A 40 -13.38 -11.81 27.21
CA PHE A 40 -14.39 -12.45 26.37
C PHE A 40 -15.75 -11.72 26.38
N PHE A 41 -16.19 -11.22 27.54
CA PHE A 41 -17.45 -10.49 27.63
C PHE A 41 -17.40 -9.18 26.83
N GLY A 42 -16.24 -8.49 26.84
CA GLY A 42 -16.03 -7.31 26.01
C GLY A 42 -16.09 -7.62 24.52
N GLU A 43 -15.41 -8.67 24.05
CA GLU A 43 -15.45 -9.09 22.64
C GLU A 43 -16.88 -9.42 22.17
N LEU A 44 -17.63 -10.13 23.01
CA LEU A 44 -19.03 -10.45 22.72
C LEU A 44 -19.89 -9.19 22.71
N ALA A 45 -19.71 -8.31 23.70
CA ALA A 45 -20.46 -7.06 23.81
C ALA A 45 -20.21 -6.15 22.59
N GLU A 46 -18.96 -6.05 22.12
CA GLU A 46 -18.61 -5.31 20.91
C GLU A 46 -19.30 -5.88 19.68
N LYS A 47 -19.24 -7.21 19.47
CA LYS A 47 -19.93 -7.88 18.36
C LYS A 47 -21.44 -7.63 18.37
N VAL A 48 -22.07 -7.71 19.55
CA VAL A 48 -23.50 -7.42 19.71
C VAL A 48 -23.80 -5.95 19.42
N ALA A 49 -22.98 -5.02 19.93
CA ALA A 49 -23.14 -3.59 19.68
C ALA A 49 -22.96 -3.22 18.20
N ALA A 50 -22.17 -3.99 17.44
CA ALA A 50 -21.97 -3.81 16.01
C ALA A 50 -23.11 -4.37 15.13
N LEU A 51 -23.98 -5.25 15.67
CA LEU A 51 -25.05 -5.88 14.89
C LEU A 51 -25.96 -4.89 14.15
N PRO A 52 -26.46 -3.79 14.75
CA PRO A 52 -27.29 -2.84 14.04
C PRO A 52 -26.57 -2.19 12.86
N ALA A 53 -25.28 -1.87 13.02
CA ALA A 53 -24.47 -1.28 11.95
C ALA A 53 -24.25 -2.29 10.81
N ASN A 54 -23.96 -3.55 11.14
CA ASN A 54 -23.77 -4.63 10.16
C ASN A 54 -25.08 -4.99 9.44
N ALA A 55 -26.21 -5.00 10.14
CA ALA A 55 -27.52 -5.22 9.54
C ALA A 55 -27.89 -4.07 8.60
N TYR A 56 -27.61 -2.83 9.02
CA TYR A 56 -27.79 -1.65 8.19
C TYR A 56 -26.90 -1.67 6.95
N SER A 57 -25.62 -2.06 7.07
CA SER A 57 -24.71 -2.17 5.93
C SER A 57 -25.17 -3.23 4.93
N LEU A 58 -25.58 -4.41 5.41
CA LEU A 58 -26.13 -5.48 4.57
C LEU A 58 -27.42 -5.04 3.85
N PHE A 59 -28.33 -4.38 4.56
CA PHE A 59 -29.55 -3.85 3.96
C PHE A 59 -29.23 -2.80 2.89
N LYS A 60 -28.29 -1.90 3.17
CA LYS A 60 -27.82 -0.88 2.23
C LYS A 60 -27.16 -1.51 1.01
N GLU A 61 -26.31 -2.51 1.17
CA GLU A 61 -25.67 -3.25 0.06
C GLU A 61 -26.69 -3.97 -0.83
N ARG A 62 -27.76 -4.50 -0.25
CA ARG A 62 -28.82 -5.20 -1.00
C ARG A 62 -29.77 -4.25 -1.73
N THR A 63 -29.98 -3.05 -1.20
CA THR A 63 -30.94 -2.07 -1.73
C THR A 63 -30.31 -0.98 -2.60
N SER A 64 -28.99 -0.81 -2.51
CA SER A 64 -28.21 0.06 -3.39
C SER A 64 -27.74 -0.72 -4.62
N ASP A 65 -27.38 -0.04 -5.71
CA ASP A 65 -26.60 -0.67 -6.78
C ASP A 65 -25.40 -1.38 -6.14
N PRO A 66 -25.07 -2.63 -6.53
CA PRO A 66 -23.99 -3.38 -5.92
C PRO A 66 -22.72 -2.53 -5.94
N PRO A 67 -22.07 -2.26 -4.79
CA PRO A 67 -20.95 -1.32 -4.69
C PRO A 67 -19.72 -1.73 -5.52
N LEU A 68 -19.73 -2.96 -6.05
CA LEU A 68 -18.68 -3.54 -6.88
C LEU A 68 -18.87 -3.32 -8.38
N ILE A 69 -20.06 -2.88 -8.84
CA ILE A 69 -20.22 -2.39 -10.21
C ILE A 69 -19.98 -0.89 -10.17
N ILE A 70 -18.73 -0.49 -10.40
CA ILE A 70 -18.41 0.91 -10.65
C ILE A 70 -19.09 1.28 -11.97
N LYS A 71 -20.29 1.85 -11.89
CA LYS A 71 -20.86 2.59 -13.03
C LYS A 71 -19.78 3.58 -13.46
N ASN A 72 -19.41 3.56 -14.75
CA ASN A 72 -18.41 4.48 -15.26
C ASN A 72 -18.84 5.90 -14.86
N ARG A 73 -18.06 6.52 -13.97
CA ARG A 73 -18.38 7.85 -13.42
C ARG A 73 -18.26 8.93 -14.49
N TRP A 74 -17.58 8.62 -15.60
CA TRP A 74 -17.33 9.51 -16.72
C TRP A 74 -17.57 8.75 -18.04
N PRO A 75 -18.83 8.40 -18.37
CA PRO A 75 -19.16 7.68 -19.60
C PRO A 75 -18.77 8.45 -20.87
N GLU A 76 -18.62 9.76 -20.77
CA GLU A 76 -18.14 10.64 -21.83
C GLU A 76 -16.62 10.56 -22.05
N ILE A 77 -15.86 10.02 -21.08
CA ILE A 77 -14.41 9.93 -21.14
C ILE A 77 -14.00 8.53 -21.59
N ASP A 78 -13.27 8.48 -22.70
CA ASP A 78 -12.61 7.29 -23.20
C ASP A 78 -11.14 7.61 -23.47
N HIS A 79 -10.25 7.13 -22.60
CA HIS A 79 -8.84 7.52 -22.59
C HIS A 79 -8.68 9.05 -22.55
N PHE A 80 -8.06 9.65 -23.56
CA PHE A 80 -7.93 11.11 -23.72
C PHE A 80 -9.01 11.75 -24.58
N LYS A 81 -10.11 11.03 -24.89
CA LYS A 81 -11.26 11.59 -25.61
C LYS A 81 -12.34 11.99 -24.62
N LYS A 82 -12.97 13.13 -24.87
CA LYS A 82 -14.23 13.53 -24.24
C LYS A 82 -15.31 13.64 -25.30
N ASN A 83 -16.39 12.88 -25.16
CA ASN A 83 -17.44 12.75 -26.17
C ASN A 83 -16.89 12.36 -27.56
N GLY A 84 -15.90 11.46 -27.60
CA GLY A 84 -15.25 11.03 -28.84
C GLY A 84 -14.23 12.01 -29.44
N VAL A 85 -14.09 13.22 -28.87
CA VAL A 85 -13.16 14.25 -29.36
C VAL A 85 -11.88 14.25 -28.54
N LEU A 86 -10.73 14.21 -29.21
CA LEU A 86 -9.40 14.37 -28.59
C LEU A 86 -9.15 15.81 -28.20
N TYR A 87 -8.58 16.03 -27.01
CA TYR A 87 -8.11 17.36 -26.63
C TYR A 87 -6.94 17.82 -27.50
N SER A 88 -6.88 19.10 -27.83
CA SER A 88 -5.83 19.65 -28.70
C SER A 88 -4.42 19.50 -28.15
N GLY A 89 -4.26 19.49 -26.81
CA GLY A 89 -2.98 19.21 -26.16
C GLY A 89 -2.48 17.79 -26.41
N VAL A 90 -3.39 16.82 -26.49
CA VAL A 90 -3.07 15.41 -26.75
C VAL A 90 -2.45 15.26 -28.14
N LEU A 91 -3.04 15.90 -29.16
CA LEU A 91 -2.55 15.82 -30.54
C LEU A 91 -1.12 16.37 -30.72
N LYS A 92 -0.65 17.19 -29.78
CA LYS A 92 0.70 17.79 -29.79
C LYS A 92 1.68 17.05 -28.88
N ASP A 93 1.23 16.02 -28.17
CA ASP A 93 2.03 15.27 -27.21
C ASP A 93 2.60 14.02 -27.87
N ASP A 94 3.89 14.10 -28.21
CA ASP A 94 4.65 12.98 -28.79
C ASP A 94 5.02 11.90 -27.76
N GLY A 95 4.57 12.04 -26.51
CA GLY A 95 4.81 11.11 -25.42
C GLY A 95 3.97 9.83 -25.47
N TYR A 96 4.14 9.05 -24.41
CA TYR A 96 3.56 7.72 -24.25
C TYR A 96 2.95 7.59 -22.86
N LEU A 97 1.87 6.81 -22.78
CA LEU A 97 1.23 6.40 -21.54
C LEU A 97 1.48 4.91 -21.33
N LEU A 98 2.05 4.56 -20.18
CA LEU A 98 2.14 3.18 -19.71
C LEU A 98 1.01 2.95 -18.70
N LEU A 99 -0.07 2.29 -19.13
CA LEU A 99 -1.31 2.18 -18.39
C LEU A 99 -1.54 0.76 -17.87
N PRO A 100 -1.42 0.50 -16.56
CA PRO A 100 -1.94 -0.72 -15.97
C PRO A 100 -3.47 -0.62 -15.90
N ALA A 101 -4.17 -1.56 -16.53
CA ALA A 101 -5.64 -1.55 -16.59
C ALA A 101 -6.22 -2.96 -16.48
N TYR A 102 -7.47 -3.07 -16.04
CA TYR A 102 -8.20 -4.34 -16.07
C TYR A 102 -8.82 -4.56 -17.45
N ASN A 103 -8.47 -5.67 -18.10
CA ASN A 103 -9.03 -6.06 -19.38
C ASN A 103 -10.18 -7.04 -19.17
N ASN A 104 -11.42 -6.59 -19.38
CA ASN A 104 -12.62 -7.43 -19.21
C ASN A 104 -12.66 -8.65 -20.12
N GLY A 105 -12.16 -8.53 -21.36
CA GLY A 105 -12.13 -9.65 -22.31
C GLY A 105 -11.16 -10.76 -21.90
N LYS A 106 -10.07 -10.39 -21.22
CA LYS A 106 -9.08 -11.33 -20.68
C LYS A 106 -9.34 -11.73 -19.22
N GLY A 107 -10.21 -11.01 -18.51
CA GLY A 107 -10.52 -11.27 -17.10
C GLY A 107 -9.35 -11.03 -16.14
N GLN A 108 -8.41 -10.15 -16.49
CA GLN A 108 -7.22 -9.85 -15.69
C GLN A 108 -6.62 -8.46 -15.96
N SER A 109 -5.71 -8.03 -15.09
CA SER A 109 -4.89 -6.83 -15.32
C SER A 109 -3.91 -7.04 -16.48
N THR A 110 -3.81 -6.07 -17.37
CA THR A 110 -2.78 -5.93 -18.40
C THR A 110 -2.06 -4.60 -18.21
N VAL A 111 -0.95 -4.41 -18.93
CA VAL A 111 -0.24 -3.12 -19.01
C VAL A 111 -0.16 -2.72 -20.47
N GLN A 112 -0.61 -1.53 -20.80
CA GLN A 112 -0.71 -1.04 -22.18
C GLN A 112 0.28 0.10 -22.41
N LEU A 113 1.05 0.04 -23.50
CA LEU A 113 1.84 1.16 -23.99
C LEU A 113 1.05 1.86 -25.09
N ILE A 114 0.59 3.08 -24.80
CA ILE A 114 -0.26 3.87 -25.68
C ILE A 114 0.51 5.12 -26.10
N ARG A 115 0.60 5.39 -27.40
CA ARG A 115 1.12 6.66 -27.89
C ARG A 115 0.05 7.74 -27.72
N ILE A 116 0.39 8.86 -27.07
CA ILE A 116 -0.60 9.84 -26.63
C ILE A 116 -1.27 10.53 -27.83
N LYS A 117 -0.49 11.07 -28.77
CA LYS A 117 -1.02 11.87 -29.90
C LYS A 117 -2.13 11.25 -30.73
N ASP A 118 -2.13 9.94 -30.91
CA ASP A 118 -3.09 9.23 -31.74
C ASP A 118 -3.79 8.07 -31.02
N GLN A 119 -3.55 7.93 -29.72
CA GLN A 119 -4.05 6.83 -28.89
C GLN A 119 -3.75 5.44 -29.44
N LYS A 120 -2.70 5.30 -30.25
CA LYS A 120 -2.34 4.01 -30.82
C LYS A 120 -1.79 3.12 -29.71
N LEU A 121 -2.45 1.99 -29.46
CA LEU A 121 -1.89 0.89 -28.67
C LEU A 121 -0.68 0.33 -29.43
N LEU A 122 0.50 0.49 -28.86
CA LEU A 122 1.76 0.00 -29.44
C LEU A 122 2.07 -1.41 -28.95
N HIS A 123 1.76 -1.69 -27.70
CA HIS A 123 2.00 -2.98 -27.08
C HIS A 123 1.09 -3.19 -25.87
N GLU A 124 0.78 -4.45 -25.54
CA GLU A 124 0.06 -4.82 -24.32
C GLU A 124 0.72 -6.04 -23.69
N TRP A 125 1.30 -5.87 -22.50
CA TRP A 125 1.78 -6.99 -21.69
C TRP A 125 0.62 -7.65 -20.97
N THR A 126 0.56 -8.97 -21.06
CA THR A 126 -0.46 -9.81 -20.44
C THR A 126 0.22 -10.78 -19.46
N PRO A 127 0.36 -10.42 -18.17
CA PRO A 127 1.06 -11.24 -17.19
C PRO A 127 0.57 -12.70 -17.16
N ASP A 128 1.50 -13.66 -17.18
CA ASP A 128 1.20 -15.08 -16.98
C ASP A 128 0.85 -15.35 -15.52
N LEU A 129 -0.44 -15.28 -15.21
CA LEU A 129 -0.94 -15.47 -13.86
C LEU A 129 -0.76 -16.91 -13.34
N SER A 130 -0.64 -17.90 -14.23
CA SER A 130 -0.40 -19.29 -13.82
C SER A 130 1.01 -19.42 -13.24
N GLU A 131 1.98 -18.81 -13.91
CA GLU A 131 3.37 -18.78 -13.47
C GLU A 131 3.54 -17.94 -12.20
N ILE A 132 2.90 -16.77 -12.11
CA ILE A 132 2.91 -15.94 -10.89
C ILE A 132 2.32 -16.70 -9.70
N LYS A 133 1.21 -17.42 -9.91
CA LYS A 133 0.59 -18.26 -8.88
C LYS A 133 1.53 -19.40 -8.45
N ARG A 134 2.27 -20.01 -9.38
CA ARG A 134 3.26 -21.05 -9.08
C ARG A 134 4.40 -20.50 -8.22
N VAL A 135 4.93 -19.34 -8.58
CA VAL A 135 5.94 -18.62 -7.79
C VAL A 135 5.43 -18.34 -6.38
N HIS A 136 4.22 -17.78 -6.27
CA HIS A 136 3.62 -17.44 -4.99
C HIS A 136 3.50 -18.66 -4.07
N LYS A 137 2.99 -19.78 -4.61
CA LYS A 137 2.85 -21.04 -3.85
C LYS A 137 4.19 -21.59 -3.35
N ASN A 138 5.27 -21.36 -4.09
CA ASN A 138 6.60 -21.92 -3.78
C ASN A 138 7.50 -20.92 -3.03
N SER A 139 7.00 -19.73 -2.71
CA SER A 139 7.78 -18.71 -1.99
C SER A 139 7.66 -18.94 -0.49
N ASP A 140 8.78 -18.79 0.21
CA ASP A 140 8.77 -18.73 1.67
C ASP A 140 8.22 -17.37 2.10
N LEU A 141 7.04 -17.39 2.70
CA LEU A 141 6.35 -16.19 3.18
C LEU A 141 6.52 -15.98 4.70
N SER A 142 7.37 -16.77 5.37
CA SER A 142 7.59 -16.67 6.81
C SER A 142 8.15 -15.31 7.28
N ASN A 143 8.80 -14.58 6.38
CA ASN A 143 9.35 -13.25 6.63
C ASN A 143 8.40 -12.09 6.26
N PHE A 144 7.12 -12.37 6.01
CA PHE A 144 6.12 -11.35 5.72
C PHE A 144 5.46 -10.88 7.03
N PRO A 145 5.05 -9.60 7.13
CA PRO A 145 4.43 -9.07 8.34
C PRO A 145 3.16 -9.85 8.73
N ILE A 146 2.95 -10.00 10.04
CA ILE A 146 1.94 -10.88 10.68
C ILE A 146 0.51 -10.60 10.19
N ASN A 147 0.22 -9.36 9.79
CA ASN A 147 -1.13 -8.93 9.36
C ASN A 147 -1.41 -9.13 7.86
N PHE A 148 -0.50 -9.76 7.12
CA PHE A 148 -0.76 -10.08 5.72
C PHE A 148 -1.53 -11.40 5.59
N ASP A 149 -2.78 -11.32 5.14
CA ASP A 149 -3.60 -12.50 4.88
C ASP A 149 -3.10 -13.25 3.63
N VAL A 150 -2.07 -14.07 3.82
CA VAL A 150 -1.55 -15.02 2.83
C VAL A 150 -2.52 -16.18 2.55
N SER A 151 -3.60 -16.32 3.35
CA SER A 151 -4.61 -17.36 3.17
C SER A 151 -5.64 -16.98 2.10
N THR A 152 -5.73 -15.70 1.69
CA THR A 152 -6.62 -15.30 0.61
C THR A 152 -6.16 -15.96 -0.69
N PRO A 153 -7.00 -16.79 -1.35
CA PRO A 153 -6.61 -17.48 -2.57
C PRO A 153 -6.35 -16.47 -3.71
N PHE A 154 -5.27 -16.70 -4.45
CA PHE A 154 -4.95 -15.94 -5.66
C PHE A 154 -6.12 -16.00 -6.66
N LYS A 155 -6.63 -14.81 -7.04
CA LYS A 155 -7.68 -14.65 -8.06
C LYS A 155 -7.21 -13.68 -9.14
N ALA A 156 -7.34 -14.07 -10.40
CA ALA A 156 -6.97 -13.23 -11.54
C ALA A 156 -7.66 -11.86 -11.52
N SER A 157 -8.93 -11.82 -11.11
CA SER A 157 -9.71 -10.60 -10.97
C SER A 157 -9.20 -9.63 -9.90
N ARG A 158 -8.32 -10.07 -9.00
CA ARG A 158 -7.70 -9.25 -7.94
C ARG A 158 -6.23 -8.95 -8.20
N PHE A 159 -5.65 -9.55 -9.23
CA PHE A 159 -4.28 -9.29 -9.62
C PHE A 159 -4.15 -7.88 -10.19
N ARG A 160 -3.11 -7.16 -9.79
CA ARG A 160 -2.81 -5.80 -10.25
C ARG A 160 -1.34 -5.70 -10.61
N SER A 161 -1.05 -5.10 -11.76
CA SER A 161 0.30 -4.65 -12.12
C SER A 161 0.53 -3.25 -11.57
N LEU A 162 0.99 -3.14 -10.33
CA LEU A 162 1.17 -1.88 -9.61
C LEU A 162 2.45 -1.17 -10.06
N HIS A 163 2.31 0.11 -10.42
CA HIS A 163 3.40 1.03 -10.75
C HIS A 163 4.37 0.43 -11.79
N PRO A 164 3.88 0.18 -13.02
CA PRO A 164 4.74 -0.37 -14.05
C PRO A 164 5.82 0.63 -14.45
N LEU A 165 7.03 0.12 -14.67
CA LEU A 165 8.20 0.85 -15.14
C LEU A 165 8.68 0.20 -16.44
N LEU A 166 8.77 0.99 -17.51
CA LEU A 166 9.29 0.53 -18.81
C LEU A 166 10.82 0.48 -18.78
N LEU A 167 11.39 -0.59 -19.32
CA LEU A 167 12.83 -0.81 -19.41
C LEU A 167 13.36 -0.54 -20.83
N ASP A 168 14.66 -0.30 -20.94
CA ASP A 168 15.34 -0.07 -22.23
C ASP A 168 15.27 -1.29 -23.18
N ASP A 169 15.13 -2.50 -22.64
CA ASP A 169 14.94 -3.73 -23.42
C ASP A 169 13.49 -3.94 -23.89
N GLY A 170 12.61 -2.97 -23.63
CA GLY A 170 11.18 -3.03 -23.91
C GLY A 170 10.40 -3.91 -22.93
N GLY A 171 11.04 -4.55 -21.95
CA GLY A 171 10.33 -5.20 -20.85
C GLY A 171 9.71 -4.19 -19.88
N ILE A 172 8.93 -4.70 -18.93
CA ILE A 172 8.37 -3.91 -17.85
C ILE A 172 8.70 -4.53 -16.49
N LEU A 173 8.96 -3.69 -15.49
CA LEU A 173 8.89 -4.05 -14.08
C LEU A 173 7.55 -3.62 -13.50
N TYR A 174 6.95 -4.41 -12.64
CA TYR A 174 5.76 -4.01 -11.90
C TYR A 174 5.62 -4.78 -10.59
N GLY A 175 4.97 -4.16 -9.61
CA GLY A 175 4.60 -4.81 -8.36
C GLY A 175 3.34 -5.66 -8.52
N SER A 176 3.32 -6.84 -7.89
CA SER A 176 2.11 -7.65 -7.70
C SER A 176 1.52 -7.52 -6.29
N GLY A 177 2.03 -6.57 -5.50
CA GLY A 177 1.75 -6.39 -4.08
C GLY A 177 2.64 -7.24 -3.16
N LEU A 178 3.07 -8.43 -3.59
CA LEU A 178 4.01 -9.27 -2.83
C LEU A 178 5.40 -9.34 -3.46
N PHE A 179 5.47 -9.22 -4.79
CA PHE A 179 6.69 -9.41 -5.54
C PHE A 179 6.89 -8.26 -6.52
N LEU A 180 8.15 -7.98 -6.85
CA LEU A 180 8.51 -7.25 -8.05
C LEU A 180 8.74 -8.26 -9.18
N ILE A 181 8.05 -8.06 -10.29
CA ILE A 181 8.07 -8.96 -11.45
C ILE A 181 8.58 -8.17 -12.65
N LYS A 182 9.49 -8.79 -13.40
CA LYS A 182 9.87 -8.36 -14.75
C LYS A 182 9.11 -9.19 -15.77
N SER A 183 8.44 -8.54 -16.71
CA SER A 183 7.93 -9.20 -17.92
C SER A 183 8.71 -8.71 -19.13
N THR A 184 9.07 -9.62 -20.03
CA THR A 184 9.67 -9.26 -21.32
C THR A 184 8.59 -8.82 -22.31
N VAL A 185 9.02 -8.31 -23.47
CA VAL A 185 8.13 -7.99 -24.62
C VAL A 185 7.30 -9.21 -25.08
N CYS A 186 7.76 -10.43 -24.80
CA CYS A 186 7.08 -11.67 -25.17
C CYS A 186 6.30 -12.30 -24.01
N ASP A 187 5.96 -11.51 -22.98
CA ASP A 187 5.23 -11.94 -21.78
C ASP A 187 5.91 -13.02 -20.92
N SER A 188 7.18 -13.36 -21.18
CA SER A 188 7.94 -14.22 -20.26
C SER A 188 8.28 -13.45 -18.99
N ILE A 189 8.17 -14.11 -17.83
CA ILE A 189 8.32 -13.44 -16.52
C ILE A 189 9.58 -13.89 -15.76
N VAL A 190 10.15 -12.96 -15.01
CA VAL A 190 11.22 -13.19 -14.03
C VAL A 190 10.85 -12.50 -12.73
N VAL A 191 10.95 -13.22 -11.61
CA VAL A 191 10.67 -12.65 -10.27
C VAL A 191 11.94 -12.01 -9.76
N VAL A 192 11.91 -10.69 -9.59
CA VAL A 192 13.09 -9.89 -9.22
C VAL A 192 13.18 -9.73 -7.70
N VAL A 193 12.05 -9.63 -7.00
CA VAL A 193 12.04 -9.49 -5.53
C VAL A 193 11.03 -10.43 -4.91
N LYS A 194 11.48 -11.20 -3.90
CA LYS A 194 10.67 -12.16 -3.12
C LYS A 194 10.23 -11.65 -1.74
N GLN A 195 10.54 -10.41 -1.39
CA GLN A 195 10.10 -9.75 -0.17
C GLN A 195 8.87 -8.89 -0.43
N TYR A 196 8.04 -8.69 0.61
CA TYR A 196 6.90 -7.79 0.52
C TYR A 196 7.35 -6.41 0.06
N LYS A 197 6.82 -6.02 -1.10
CA LYS A 197 7.09 -4.77 -1.77
C LYS A 197 5.84 -3.93 -1.74
N HIS A 198 5.98 -2.66 -1.44
CA HIS A 198 4.90 -1.69 -1.55
C HIS A 198 5.41 -0.47 -2.30
N HIS A 199 4.52 0.19 -3.03
CA HIS A 199 4.82 1.39 -3.82
C HIS A 199 5.91 1.27 -4.90
N SER A 200 6.82 2.23 -5.08
CA SER A 200 7.52 2.43 -6.36
C SER A 200 8.62 1.40 -6.65
N ALA A 201 9.24 1.49 -7.81
CA ALA A 201 10.43 0.74 -8.18
C ALA A 201 11.21 1.63 -9.16
N GLU A 202 12.39 2.08 -8.74
CA GLU A 202 13.14 3.11 -9.46
C GLU A 202 14.48 2.60 -9.95
N MET A 203 14.84 2.91 -11.19
CA MET A 203 16.13 2.53 -11.75
C MET A 203 17.26 3.29 -11.06
N ALA A 204 18.32 2.57 -10.73
CA ALA A 204 19.58 3.14 -10.28
C ALA A 204 20.53 3.39 -11.47
N PRO A 205 21.55 4.25 -11.30
CA PRO A 205 22.49 4.59 -12.38
C PRO A 205 23.40 3.44 -12.83
N ASP A 206 23.51 2.38 -12.03
CA ASP A 206 24.26 1.15 -12.34
C ASP A 206 23.37 0.06 -12.97
N GLY A 207 22.08 0.35 -13.22
CA GLY A 207 21.11 -0.58 -13.77
C GLY A 207 20.46 -1.50 -12.74
N SER A 208 20.74 -1.34 -11.45
CA SER A 208 19.97 -1.97 -10.38
C SER A 208 18.65 -1.22 -10.15
N VAL A 209 17.83 -1.71 -9.21
CA VAL A 209 16.51 -1.14 -8.92
C VAL A 209 16.36 -0.94 -7.41
N TRP A 210 15.95 0.27 -7.02
CA TRP A 210 15.54 0.57 -5.65
C TRP A 210 14.05 0.34 -5.46
N VAL A 211 13.71 -0.35 -4.38
CA VAL A 211 12.36 -0.82 -4.11
C VAL A 211 12.04 -0.64 -2.62
N PRO A 212 10.90 -0.02 -2.26
CA PRO A 212 10.40 -0.05 -0.89
C PRO A 212 9.94 -1.46 -0.55
N THR A 213 10.58 -2.06 0.45
CA THR A 213 10.15 -3.35 1.01
C THR A 213 9.79 -3.18 2.48
N THR A 214 9.13 -4.18 3.07
CA THR A 214 9.09 -4.29 4.54
C THR A 214 10.17 -5.24 5.01
N ILE A 215 10.73 -4.97 6.18
CA ILE A 215 11.74 -5.81 6.81
C ILE A 215 11.16 -6.52 8.04
N TYR A 216 11.47 -7.80 8.21
CA TYR A 216 11.10 -8.59 9.38
C TYR A 216 12.23 -9.57 9.76
N PRO A 217 12.54 -9.79 11.05
CA PRO A 217 12.03 -9.05 12.21
C PRO A 217 12.41 -7.56 12.18
N THR A 218 11.62 -6.72 12.87
CA THR A 218 11.89 -5.27 12.93
C THR A 218 12.75 -4.92 14.13
N SER A 219 13.38 -3.74 14.14
CA SER A 219 14.18 -3.29 15.30
C SER A 219 13.32 -2.99 16.56
N TYR A 220 12.00 -2.97 16.41
CA TYR A 220 11.06 -2.56 17.45
C TYR A 220 9.99 -3.61 17.77
N ASP A 221 10.09 -4.80 17.19
CA ASP A 221 9.11 -5.89 17.32
C ASP A 221 8.88 -6.35 18.77
N THR A 222 9.91 -6.28 19.61
CA THR A 222 9.87 -6.62 21.04
C THR A 222 9.24 -5.54 21.92
N ILE A 223 9.10 -4.31 21.41
CA ILE A 223 8.65 -3.14 22.18
C ILE A 223 7.28 -2.68 21.71
N ILE A 224 7.03 -2.73 20.40
CA ILE A 224 5.81 -2.25 19.76
C ILE A 224 5.16 -3.42 19.04
N SER A 225 4.01 -3.85 19.55
CA SER A 225 3.20 -4.89 18.92
C SER A 225 2.85 -4.48 17.50
N GLU A 226 3.01 -5.40 16.55
CA GLU A 226 2.66 -5.21 15.13
C GLU A 226 3.40 -4.04 14.44
N TYR A 227 4.59 -3.69 14.91
CA TYR A 227 5.41 -2.68 14.24
C TYR A 227 5.79 -3.13 12.81
N ARG A 228 5.37 -2.35 11.83
CA ARG A 228 5.75 -2.46 10.42
C ARG A 228 6.89 -1.51 10.14
N ASP A 229 8.05 -2.08 9.86
CA ASP A 229 9.21 -1.33 9.42
C ASP A 229 9.41 -1.48 7.92
N ASP A 230 9.77 -0.37 7.29
CA ASP A 230 10.09 -0.32 5.87
C ASP A 230 11.60 -0.31 5.67
N ALA A 231 12.05 -0.85 4.55
CA ALA A 231 13.44 -0.87 4.16
C ALA A 231 13.61 -0.29 2.76
N ILE A 232 14.74 0.39 2.58
CA ILE A 232 15.27 0.66 1.25
C ILE A 232 16.00 -0.59 0.78
N THR A 233 15.57 -1.17 -0.34
CA THR A 233 16.18 -2.38 -0.88
C THR A 233 16.66 -2.13 -2.30
N ASN A 234 17.95 -2.36 -2.54
CA ASN A 234 18.52 -2.35 -3.87
C ASN A 234 18.66 -3.78 -4.38
N VAL A 235 18.15 -4.04 -5.59
CA VAL A 235 18.19 -5.35 -6.23
C VAL A 235 18.72 -5.25 -7.65
N SER A 236 19.49 -6.24 -8.10
CA SER A 236 19.83 -6.38 -9.51
C SER A 236 18.66 -6.95 -10.31
N MET A 237 18.72 -6.80 -11.64
CA MET A 237 17.66 -7.26 -12.56
C MET A 237 17.49 -8.78 -12.63
N ASP A 238 18.46 -9.56 -12.14
CA ASP A 238 18.39 -11.02 -11.95
C ASP A 238 17.83 -11.43 -10.57
N GLY A 239 17.50 -10.45 -9.73
CA GLY A 239 16.82 -10.62 -8.45
C GLY A 239 17.72 -10.85 -7.24
N LYS A 240 19.02 -10.56 -7.34
CA LYS A 240 19.92 -10.56 -6.18
C LYS A 240 19.76 -9.28 -5.37
N ILE A 241 19.58 -9.42 -4.06
CA ILE A 241 19.61 -8.27 -3.13
C ILE A 241 21.05 -7.79 -3.01
N LEU A 242 21.28 -6.53 -3.38
CA LEU A 242 22.58 -5.86 -3.34
C LEU A 242 22.75 -5.03 -2.06
N PHE A 243 21.64 -4.48 -1.55
CA PHE A 243 21.61 -3.68 -0.34
C PHE A 243 20.22 -3.75 0.30
N VAL A 244 20.15 -3.77 1.62
CA VAL A 244 18.91 -3.62 2.38
C VAL A 244 19.21 -2.85 3.66
N LYS A 245 18.37 -1.87 4.00
CA LYS A 245 18.48 -1.16 5.29
C LYS A 245 17.12 -0.64 5.77
N SER A 246 16.83 -0.88 7.03
CA SER A 246 15.64 -0.35 7.72
C SER A 246 15.65 1.18 7.71
N VAL A 247 14.52 1.78 7.34
CA VAL A 247 14.31 3.22 7.41
C VAL A 247 14.26 3.68 8.86
N SER A 248 13.71 2.88 9.77
CA SER A 248 13.72 3.19 11.20
C SER A 248 15.14 3.30 11.74
N GLN A 249 16.02 2.36 11.37
CA GLN A 249 17.44 2.40 11.73
C GLN A 249 18.14 3.60 11.08
N ILE A 250 17.87 3.91 9.80
CA ILE A 250 18.41 5.10 9.13
C ILE A 250 18.07 6.36 9.93
N LEU A 251 16.82 6.52 10.34
CA LEU A 251 16.37 7.68 11.12
C LEU A 251 17.03 7.72 12.50
N GLU A 252 17.08 6.60 13.21
CA GLU A 252 17.68 6.52 14.55
C GLU A 252 19.18 6.82 14.54
N GLU A 253 19.94 6.18 13.65
CA GLU A 253 21.40 6.37 13.50
C GLU A 253 21.78 7.77 13.01
N ASN A 254 20.81 8.53 12.48
CA ASN A 254 20.95 9.92 12.08
C ASN A 254 20.33 10.93 13.06
N GLY A 255 19.87 10.48 14.24
CA GLY A 255 19.36 11.35 15.30
C GLY A 255 17.90 11.80 15.12
N TYR A 256 17.16 11.17 14.22
CA TYR A 256 15.76 11.49 13.90
C TYR A 256 14.76 10.49 14.49
N ARG A 257 15.11 9.79 15.59
CA ARG A 257 14.21 8.86 16.28
C ARG A 257 12.89 9.50 16.72
N SER A 258 12.90 10.81 16.99
CA SER A 258 11.68 11.58 17.31
C SER A 258 10.66 11.61 16.16
N LEU A 259 11.07 11.43 14.90
CA LEU A 259 10.12 11.29 13.79
C LEU A 259 9.30 10.01 13.91
N LEU A 260 9.86 8.95 14.50
CA LEU A 260 9.16 7.68 14.70
C LEU A 260 8.20 7.74 15.90
N PHE A 261 8.63 8.33 17.01
CA PHE A 261 7.95 8.18 18.32
C PHE A 261 7.73 9.49 19.10
N GLY A 262 8.08 10.64 18.55
CA GLY A 262 8.13 11.90 19.30
C GLY A 262 6.81 12.63 19.46
N VAL A 263 5.79 12.32 18.65
CA VAL A 263 4.50 13.03 18.65
C VAL A 263 3.35 12.05 18.47
N GLY A 264 2.34 12.15 19.33
CA GLY A 264 1.10 11.36 19.22
C GLY A 264 1.21 9.96 19.79
N THR A 265 0.28 9.10 19.38
CA THR A 265 0.28 7.67 19.70
C THR A 265 1.31 6.94 18.84
N ILE A 266 1.87 5.85 19.37
CA ILE A 266 2.75 4.98 18.59
C ILE A 266 1.92 4.37 17.45
N GLU A 267 2.37 4.61 16.23
CA GLU A 267 1.78 4.06 15.00
C GLU A 267 2.41 2.70 14.69
N THR A 268 1.61 1.74 14.26
CA THR A 268 2.10 0.44 13.79
C THR A 268 2.80 0.55 12.44
N ASP A 269 2.44 1.53 11.61
CA ASP A 269 3.07 1.83 10.32
C ASP A 269 3.56 3.28 10.28
N PRO A 270 4.63 3.64 11.01
CA PRO A 270 5.03 5.04 11.13
C PRO A 270 5.67 5.59 9.86
N ILE A 271 6.30 4.75 9.05
CA ILE A 271 7.10 5.20 7.91
C ILE A 271 6.22 5.31 6.66
N HIS A 272 5.66 4.17 6.24
CA HIS A 272 4.96 4.00 4.97
C HIS A 272 5.75 4.62 3.81
N LEU A 273 6.87 3.97 3.49
CA LEU A 273 7.82 4.38 2.46
C LEU A 273 7.17 4.31 1.08
N ASN A 274 6.92 5.46 0.48
CA ASN A 274 6.25 5.54 -0.80
C ASN A 274 7.24 5.51 -1.97
N ASP A 275 8.40 6.14 -1.81
CA ASP A 275 9.32 6.31 -2.93
C ASP A 275 10.79 6.43 -2.52
N ILE A 276 11.68 5.97 -3.41
CA ILE A 276 13.14 5.95 -3.28
C ILE A 276 13.74 6.37 -4.63
N GLN A 277 13.87 7.67 -4.88
CA GLN A 277 14.39 8.18 -6.14
C GLN A 277 15.92 8.25 -6.11
N PRO A 278 16.65 7.56 -7.01
CA PRO A 278 18.11 7.62 -7.06
C PRO A 278 18.61 8.83 -7.86
N ALA A 279 19.69 9.45 -7.41
CA ALA A 279 20.36 10.52 -8.13
C ALA A 279 21.26 9.98 -9.26
N PHE A 280 20.94 10.31 -10.51
CA PHE A 280 21.70 9.87 -11.69
C PHE A 280 23.03 10.61 -11.91
N TYR A 281 23.17 11.79 -11.32
CA TYR A 281 24.35 12.63 -11.46
C TYR A 281 24.62 13.40 -10.16
N SER A 282 25.82 13.98 -10.05
CA SER A 282 26.16 14.84 -8.91
C SER A 282 25.83 16.29 -9.22
N SER A 283 25.30 17.01 -8.23
CA SER A 283 25.06 18.45 -8.27
C SER A 283 25.76 19.14 -7.11
N LYS A 284 25.49 20.43 -6.90
CA LYS A 284 25.93 21.15 -5.70
C LYS A 284 25.14 20.75 -4.43
N TYR A 285 24.03 20.03 -4.57
CA TYR A 285 23.13 19.67 -3.47
C TYR A 285 23.16 18.17 -3.12
N TRP A 286 23.36 17.31 -4.12
CA TRP A 286 23.43 15.85 -3.96
C TRP A 286 24.58 15.27 -4.76
N LYS A 287 24.97 14.03 -4.45
CA LYS A 287 25.92 13.25 -5.24
C LYS A 287 25.18 12.18 -6.03
N LYS A 288 25.80 11.72 -7.11
CA LYS A 288 25.38 10.50 -7.79
C LYS A 288 25.25 9.37 -6.76
N ASP A 289 24.19 8.56 -6.89
CA ASP A 289 23.82 7.46 -6.00
C ASP A 289 23.32 7.87 -4.60
N ASP A 290 23.15 9.17 -4.31
CA ASP A 290 22.30 9.59 -3.19
C ASP A 290 20.83 9.24 -3.51
N LEU A 291 20.04 9.00 -2.47
CA LEU A 291 18.63 8.62 -2.57
C LEU A 291 17.74 9.73 -1.98
N LEU A 292 16.78 10.22 -2.75
CA LEU A 292 15.70 11.06 -2.23
C LEU A 292 14.56 10.14 -1.79
N ILE A 293 14.24 10.18 -0.51
CA ILE A 293 13.37 9.19 0.14
C ILE A 293 12.10 9.88 0.63
N SER A 294 10.96 9.27 0.34
CA SER A 294 9.62 9.78 0.66
C SER A 294 8.91 8.91 1.70
N ILE A 295 8.81 9.39 2.94
CA ILE A 295 8.08 8.70 4.01
C ILE A 295 6.71 9.36 4.23
N ARG A 296 5.65 8.65 3.83
CA ARG A 296 4.29 9.18 3.71
C ARG A 296 3.72 9.58 5.06
N ASN A 297 3.76 8.68 6.03
CA ASN A 297 3.01 8.85 7.27
C ASN A 297 3.64 9.91 8.18
N LYS A 298 4.89 10.27 7.94
CA LYS A 298 5.54 11.43 8.58
C LYS A 298 5.56 12.69 7.73
N SER A 299 4.93 12.68 6.55
CA SER A 299 4.94 13.78 5.58
C SER A 299 6.35 14.37 5.39
N THR A 300 7.36 13.49 5.33
CA THR A 300 8.78 13.87 5.41
C THR A 300 9.53 13.31 4.21
N ILE A 301 10.42 14.14 3.66
CA ILE A 301 11.35 13.78 2.60
C ILE A 301 12.76 13.97 3.12
N PHE A 302 13.68 13.08 2.74
CA PHE A 302 15.08 13.26 3.08
C PHE A 302 16.02 12.74 2.00
N LEU A 303 17.17 13.40 1.87
CA LEU A 303 18.26 12.98 1.01
C LEU A 303 19.21 12.12 1.83
N TYR A 304 19.34 10.85 1.48
CA TYR A 304 20.16 9.86 2.15
C TYR A 304 21.34 9.44 1.29
N ARG A 305 22.52 9.34 1.89
CA ARG A 305 23.73 8.83 1.24
C ARG A 305 24.08 7.45 1.80
N PRO A 306 23.77 6.36 1.08
CA PRO A 306 23.98 4.99 1.57
C PRO A 306 25.43 4.70 1.96
N LYS A 307 26.39 5.18 1.15
CA LYS A 307 27.83 4.87 1.32
C LYS A 307 28.43 5.27 2.68
N ILE A 308 27.87 6.31 3.32
CA ILE A 308 28.34 6.79 4.62
C ILE A 308 27.24 6.72 5.69
N ASN A 309 26.08 6.16 5.34
CA ASN A 309 24.93 6.07 6.21
C ASN A 309 24.52 7.42 6.83
N LYS A 310 24.39 8.46 5.98
CA LYS A 310 24.01 9.81 6.45
C LYS A 310 22.81 10.37 5.73
N ILE A 311 21.89 10.93 6.50
CA ILE A 311 20.89 11.87 6.01
C ILE A 311 21.59 13.22 5.81
N ILE A 312 21.71 13.64 4.56
CA ILE A 312 22.38 14.88 4.15
C ILE A 312 21.46 16.08 4.33
N TRP A 313 20.17 15.88 4.10
CA TRP A 313 19.13 16.90 4.22
C TRP A 313 17.80 16.21 4.53
N LEU A 314 16.94 16.86 5.32
CA LEU A 314 15.62 16.35 5.69
C LEU A 314 14.65 17.52 5.83
N LYS A 315 13.40 17.32 5.38
CA LYS A 315 12.32 18.27 5.59
C LYS A 315 10.98 17.58 5.77
N THR A 316 10.21 18.08 6.71
CA THR A 316 8.80 17.73 6.91
C THR A 316 7.91 18.84 6.34
N GLY A 317 6.95 18.48 5.49
CA GLY A 317 6.01 19.42 4.87
C GLY A 317 6.65 20.43 3.88
N PRO A 318 5.84 21.31 3.25
CA PRO A 318 4.44 21.60 3.55
C PRO A 318 3.42 20.60 2.98
N TRP A 319 3.89 19.57 2.27
CA TRP A 319 3.05 18.48 1.75
C TRP A 319 2.49 17.58 2.86
N LEU A 320 1.49 16.79 2.53
CA LEU A 320 0.85 15.81 3.41
C LEU A 320 0.78 14.47 2.69
N HIS A 321 1.30 13.41 3.32
CA HIS A 321 1.22 12.04 2.80
C HIS A 321 1.61 11.94 1.32
N GLN A 322 2.74 12.54 0.95
CA GLN A 322 3.24 12.57 -0.42
C GLN A 322 3.61 11.15 -0.91
N HIS A 323 3.40 10.87 -2.20
CA HIS A 323 3.56 9.54 -2.80
C HIS A 323 4.76 9.39 -3.71
N ASP A 324 5.43 10.49 -4.03
CA ASP A 324 6.44 10.53 -5.08
C ASP A 324 7.42 11.68 -4.82
N VAL A 325 8.69 11.51 -5.20
CA VAL A 325 9.72 12.53 -5.08
C VAL A 325 10.70 12.49 -6.26
N ASP A 326 10.72 13.55 -7.06
CA ASP A 326 11.66 13.67 -8.17
C ASP A 326 12.82 14.63 -7.90
N PHE A 327 13.99 14.30 -8.44
CA PHE A 327 15.04 15.29 -8.65
C PHE A 327 14.67 16.19 -9.83
N ILE A 328 14.57 17.49 -9.59
CA ILE A 328 14.33 18.48 -10.64
C ILE A 328 15.66 19.08 -11.09
N GLY A 329 15.88 19.08 -12.40
CA GLY A 329 17.04 19.66 -13.06
C GLY A 329 17.76 18.65 -13.93
N ASN A 330 18.32 19.13 -15.03
CA ASN A 330 19.39 18.46 -15.78
C ASN A 330 20.60 19.39 -15.75
#